data_AF-A0A662FZE2-F1
#
_entry.id   AF-A0A662FZE2-F1
#
_cell.length_a   1.000
_cell.length_b   1.000
_cell.length_c   1.000
_cell.angle_alpha   90.00
_cell.angle_beta   90.00
_cell.angle_gamma   90.00
#
_symmetry.space_group_name_H-M   'P 1'
#
loop_
_entity.id
_entity.type
_entity.pdbx_description
1 polymer ?
#
loop_
_entity_poly.entity_id
_entity_poly.type
_entity_poly.pdbx_seq_one_letter_code
_entity_poly.pdbx_strand_id
1 'polypeptide(L)'
;MRVIDASALTKYFAKERGWKKVSELILGGVVSIELVVKEVANSLWKKVRQGDMESEIALALIEKIPKIVKINPQSPFITRAFEIALQYSITVYDALYIALAESRKYELITCD
;
A
#
# COMPACT_ATOMS: atom_id res chain seq x y z
N MET A 1 -0.37 13.24 -7.99
CA MET A 1 -0.56 11.81 -7.69
C MET A 1 0.65 11.32 -6.92
N ARG A 2 0.46 10.39 -5.98
CA ARG A 2 1.51 9.81 -5.14
C ARG A 2 1.45 8.29 -5.17
N VAL A 3 2.56 7.61 -4.90
CA VAL A 3 2.53 6.17 -4.61
C VAL A 3 2.13 5.97 -3.16
N ILE A 4 1.24 5.02 -2.89
CA ILE A 4 0.88 4.61 -1.53
C ILE A 4 1.19 3.12 -1.36
N ASP A 5 1.81 2.77 -0.25
CA ASP A 5 2.06 1.38 0.11
C ASP A 5 0.92 0.77 0.94
N ALA A 6 1.11 -0.48 1.34
CA ALA A 6 0.12 -1.21 2.11
C ALA A 6 0.03 -0.75 3.56
N SER A 7 1.13 -0.30 4.18
CA SER A 7 1.13 0.14 5.59
C SER A 7 0.33 1.43 5.76
N ALA A 8 0.51 2.42 4.87
CA ALA A 8 -0.27 3.63 4.85
C ALA A 8 -1.75 3.36 4.56
N LEU A 9 -2.06 2.51 3.57
CA LEU A 9 -3.44 2.19 3.22
C LEU A 9 -4.15 1.43 4.35
N THR A 10 -3.45 0.52 5.03
CA THR A 10 -3.96 -0.20 6.20
C THR A 10 -4.24 0.77 7.36
N LYS A 11 -3.32 1.69 7.66
CA LYS A 11 -3.51 2.73 8.69
C LYS A 11 -4.78 3.55 8.44
N TYR A 12 -5.02 3.92 7.18
CA TYR A 12 -6.23 4.62 6.76
C TYR A 12 -7.50 3.78 7.00
N PHE A 13 -7.53 2.53 6.51
CA PHE A 13 -8.69 1.66 6.62
C PHE A 13 -9.04 1.24 8.05
N ALA A 14 -8.03 0.92 8.85
CA ALA A 14 -8.20 0.54 10.24
C ALA A 14 -8.40 1.74 11.18
N LYS A 15 -8.44 2.97 10.64
CA LYS A 15 -8.58 4.23 11.39
C LYS A 15 -7.61 4.34 12.57
N GLU A 16 -6.39 3.86 12.36
CA GLU A 16 -5.32 3.90 13.36
C GLU A 16 -4.87 5.33 13.65
N ARG A 17 -4.15 5.56 14.76
CA ARG A 17 -3.65 6.89 15.11
C ARG A 17 -2.91 7.53 13.93
N GLY A 18 -3.36 8.72 13.52
CA GLY A 18 -2.79 9.46 12.39
C GLY A 18 -3.45 9.20 11.03
N TRP A 19 -4.48 8.33 10.94
CA TRP A 19 -5.18 8.02 9.69
C TRP A 19 -5.72 9.24 8.93
N LYS A 20 -6.10 10.32 9.63
CA LYS A 20 -6.59 11.57 9.01
C LYS A 20 -5.56 12.21 8.08
N LYS A 21 -4.27 12.19 8.47
CA LYS A 21 -3.19 12.70 7.61
C LYS A 21 -3.04 11.89 6.34
N VAL A 22 -3.18 10.56 6.44
CA VAL A 22 -3.16 9.67 5.26
C VAL A 22 -4.38 9.95 4.37
N SER A 23 -5.55 10.17 4.96
CA SER A 23 -6.77 10.52 4.23
C SER A 23 -6.59 11.78 3.36
N GLU A 24 -5.95 12.82 3.90
CA GLU A 24 -5.66 14.06 3.15
C GLU A 24 -4.74 13.80 1.95
N LEU A 25 -3.76 12.92 2.10
CA LEU A 25 -2.85 12.54 1.01
C LEU A 25 -3.56 11.70 -0.07
N ILE A 26 -4.50 10.82 0.33
CA ILE A 26 -5.32 10.03 -0.59
C ILE A 26 -6.22 10.93 -1.46
N LEU A 27 -6.77 12.01 -0.91
CA LEU A 27 -7.58 12.97 -1.67
C LEU A 27 -6.82 13.61 -2.84
N GLY A 28 -5.49 13.70 -2.75
CA GLY A 28 -4.62 14.17 -3.84
C GLY A 28 -4.41 13.16 -4.99
N GLY A 29 -5.06 11.99 -4.91
CA GLY A 29 -4.97 10.91 -5.87
C GLY A 29 -3.73 10.04 -5.65
N VAL A 30 -3.96 8.73 -5.49
CA VAL A 30 -2.90 7.75 -5.20
C VAL A 30 -2.88 6.60 -6.20
N VAL A 31 -1.68 6.07 -6.40
CA VAL A 31 -1.42 4.88 -7.19
C VAL A 31 -0.68 3.85 -6.37
N SER A 32 -0.76 2.60 -6.79
CA SER A 32 0.03 1.53 -6.18
C SER A 32 0.21 0.38 -7.17
N ILE A 33 0.89 -0.68 -6.72
CA ILE A 33 1.09 -1.94 -7.46
C ILE A 33 0.10 -3.01 -7.00
N GLU A 34 -0.10 -4.06 -7.79
CA GLU A 34 -0.97 -5.20 -7.47
C GLU A 34 -0.70 -5.83 -6.09
N LEU A 35 0.57 -5.82 -5.65
CA LEU A 35 0.99 -6.32 -4.34
C LEU A 35 0.21 -5.69 -3.16
N VAL A 36 -0.17 -4.41 -3.28
CA VAL A 36 -0.85 -3.67 -2.20
C VAL A 36 -2.13 -4.34 -1.74
N VAL A 37 -2.86 -4.97 -2.66
CA VAL A 37 -4.12 -5.66 -2.35
C VAL A 37 -3.85 -6.84 -1.42
N LYS A 38 -2.79 -7.61 -1.70
CA LYS A 38 -2.40 -8.78 -0.91
C LYS A 38 -1.92 -8.38 0.47
N GLU A 39 -1.11 -7.34 0.55
CA GLU A 39 -0.53 -6.88 1.81
C GLU A 39 -1.56 -6.23 2.73
N VAL A 40 -2.47 -5.42 2.17
CA VAL A 40 -3.60 -4.88 2.94
C VAL A 40 -4.53 -6.01 3.39
N ALA A 41 -4.88 -6.94 2.50
CA ALA A 41 -5.72 -8.08 2.88
C ALA A 41 -5.10 -8.91 4.01
N ASN A 42 -3.80 -9.18 3.95
CA ASN A 42 -3.06 -9.88 5.01
C ASN A 42 -3.05 -9.08 6.32
N SER A 43 -2.91 -7.76 6.25
CA SER A 43 -2.92 -6.90 7.43
C SER A 43 -4.31 -6.83 8.08
N LEU A 44 -5.37 -6.75 7.28
CA LEU A 44 -6.76 -6.81 7.77
C LEU A 44 -7.09 -8.19 8.34
N TRP A 45 -6.62 -9.28 7.72
CA TRP A 45 -6.76 -10.64 8.26
C TRP A 45 -6.16 -10.77 9.67
N LYS A 46 -4.97 -10.20 9.90
CA LYS A 46 -4.36 -10.18 11.24
C LYS A 46 -5.24 -9.46 12.26
N LYS A 47 -5.84 -8.32 11.88
CA LYS A 47 -6.76 -7.56 12.74
C LYS A 47 -8.04 -8.34 13.05
N VAL A 48 -8.63 -9.00 12.05
CA VAL A 48 -9.78 -9.88 12.26
C VAL A 48 -9.44 -11.00 13.23
N ARG A 49 -8.29 -11.67 13.03
CA ARG A 49 -7.81 -12.74 13.92
C ARG A 49 -7.55 -12.26 15.36
N GLN A 50 -7.19 -10.99 15.54
CA GLN A 50 -6.96 -10.37 16.84
C GLN A 50 -8.25 -9.86 17.51
N GLY A 51 -9.39 -9.88 16.82
CA GLY A 51 -10.65 -9.33 17.32
C GLY A 51 -10.77 -7.81 17.20
N ASP A 52 -9.86 -7.15 16.47
CA ASP A 52 -9.85 -5.70 16.28
C ASP A 52 -10.79 -5.23 15.16
N MET A 53 -11.30 -6.16 14.34
CA MET A 53 -12.14 -5.88 13.17
C MET A 53 -13.03 -7.07 12.82
N GLU A 54 -14.28 -6.82 12.45
CA GLU A 54 -15.18 -7.84 11.91
C GLU A 54 -14.79 -8.25 10.48
N SER A 55 -14.98 -9.52 10.14
CA SER A 55 -14.64 -10.06 8.80
C SER A 55 -15.36 -9.34 7.67
N GLU A 56 -16.62 -8.97 7.88
CA GLU A 56 -17.46 -8.32 6.86
C GLU A 56 -16.95 -6.91 6.56
N ILE A 57 -16.42 -6.22 7.59
CA ILE A 57 -15.79 -4.91 7.43
C ILE A 57 -14.49 -5.06 6.63
N ALA A 58 -13.67 -6.05 6.96
CA ALA A 58 -12.41 -6.31 6.25
C ALA A 58 -12.65 -6.61 4.76
N LEU A 59 -13.62 -7.47 4.44
CA LEU A 59 -14.00 -7.79 3.07
C LEU A 59 -14.46 -6.54 2.29
N ALA A 60 -15.36 -5.76 2.88
CA ALA A 60 -15.84 -4.52 2.26
C ALA A 60 -14.73 -3.48 2.04
N LEU A 61 -13.69 -3.45 2.87
CA LEU A 61 -12.53 -2.58 2.68
C LEU A 61 -11.63 -3.06 1.53
N ILE A 62 -11.39 -4.36 1.41
CA ILE A 62 -10.60 -4.95 0.32
C ILE A 62 -11.26 -4.65 -1.04
N GLU A 63 -12.58 -4.81 -1.16
CA GLU A 63 -13.34 -4.51 -2.38
C GLU A 63 -13.29 -3.03 -2.78
N LYS A 64 -13.03 -2.13 -1.83
CA LYS A 64 -12.93 -0.69 -2.08
C LYS A 64 -11.55 -0.27 -2.59
N ILE A 65 -10.50 -1.09 -2.44
CA ILE A 65 -9.13 -0.71 -2.82
C ILE A 65 -9.06 -0.18 -4.26
N PRO A 66 -9.59 -0.87 -5.29
CA PRO A 66 -9.49 -0.40 -6.67
C PRO A 66 -10.26 0.90 -6.95
N LYS A 67 -11.20 1.28 -6.08
CA LYS A 67 -11.97 2.53 -6.17
C LYS A 67 -11.21 3.71 -5.55
N ILE A 68 -10.27 3.44 -4.65
CA ILE A 68 -9.51 4.44 -3.90
C ILE A 68 -8.11 4.62 -4.49
N VAL A 69 -7.52 3.53 -5.00
CA VAL A 69 -6.13 3.46 -5.47
C VAL A 69 -6.11 2.96 -6.91
N LYS A 70 -5.42 3.70 -7.79
CA LYS A 70 -5.16 3.20 -9.14
C LYS A 70 -4.06 2.14 -9.10
N ILE A 71 -4.42 0.90 -9.40
CA ILE A 71 -3.53 -0.26 -9.38
C ILE A 71 -2.76 -0.38 -10.69
N ASN A 72 -1.46 -0.66 -10.60
CA ASN A 72 -0.54 -0.85 -11.72
C ASN A 72 0.04 -2.27 -11.68
N PRO A 73 0.34 -2.88 -12.84
CA PRO A 73 1.03 -4.15 -12.90
C PRO A 73 2.43 -4.03 -12.28
N GLN A 74 2.85 -5.05 -11.53
CA GLN A 74 4.15 -5.02 -10.86
C GLN A 74 5.31 -5.57 -11.71
N SER A 75 5.00 -6.41 -12.71
CA SER A 75 6.01 -7.11 -13.55
C SER A 75 7.08 -6.18 -14.15
N PRO A 76 6.75 -4.97 -14.66
CA PRO A 76 7.77 -4.06 -15.22
C PRO A 76 8.81 -3.56 -14.20
N PHE A 77 8.52 -3.66 -12.90
CA PHE A 77 9.33 -3.09 -11.84
C PHE A 77 10.19 -4.13 -11.11
N ILE A 78 10.04 -5.43 -11.39
CA ILE A 78 10.67 -6.51 -10.62
C ILE A 78 12.21 -6.40 -10.63
N THR A 79 12.82 -6.27 -11.81
CA THR A 79 14.29 -6.15 -11.91
C THR A 79 14.80 -4.91 -11.20
N ARG A 80 14.13 -3.76 -11.40
CA ARG A 80 14.53 -2.50 -10.77
C ARG A 80 14.36 -2.54 -9.25
N ALA A 81 13.27 -3.13 -8.77
CA ALA A 81 13.03 -3.32 -7.34
C ALA A 81 14.10 -4.22 -6.71
N PHE A 82 14.55 -5.27 -7.41
CA PHE A 82 15.64 -6.11 -6.92
C PHE A 82 16.96 -5.34 -6.81
N GLU A 83 17.30 -4.49 -7.79
CA GLU A 83 18.48 -3.62 -7.71
C GLU A 83 18.41 -2.66 -6.52
N ILE A 84 17.25 -2.02 -6.30
CA ILE A 84 17.00 -1.14 -5.15
C ILE A 84 17.14 -1.92 -3.84
N ALA A 85 16.55 -3.13 -3.76
CA ALA A 85 16.63 -3.99 -2.60
C ALA A 85 18.09 -4.34 -2.23
N LEU A 86 18.93 -4.66 -3.23
CA LEU A 86 20.36 -4.91 -3.04
C LEU A 86 21.10 -3.65 -2.57
N GLN A 87 20.82 -2.51 -3.20
CA GLN A 87 21.50 -1.25 -2.90
C GLN A 87 21.20 -0.74 -1.49
N TYR A 88 19.94 -0.84 -1.05
CA TYR A 88 19.46 -0.25 0.19
C TYR A 88 19.18 -1.25 1.30
N SER A 89 19.44 -2.54 1.08
CA SER A 89 19.22 -3.62 2.06
C SER A 89 17.79 -3.69 2.60
N ILE A 90 16.81 -3.54 1.71
CA ILE A 90 15.36 -3.66 2.01
C ILE A 90 14.75 -4.85 1.29
N THR A 91 13.50 -5.20 1.60
CA THR A 91 12.82 -6.29 0.89
C THR A 91 12.47 -5.88 -0.54
N VAL A 92 12.33 -6.88 -1.43
CA VAL A 92 11.84 -6.65 -2.80
C VAL A 92 10.41 -6.09 -2.77
N TYR A 93 9.61 -6.43 -1.75
CA TYR A 93 8.24 -5.91 -1.60
C TYR A 93 8.24 -4.40 -1.40
N ASP A 94 9.03 -3.89 -0.45
CA ASP A 94 9.17 -2.46 -0.21
C ASP A 94 9.75 -1.75 -1.43
N ALA A 95 10.78 -2.36 -2.02
CA ALA A 95 11.46 -1.81 -3.18
C ALA A 95 10.56 -1.71 -4.42
N LEU A 96 9.51 -2.53 -4.55
CA LEU A 96 8.55 -2.41 -5.65
C LEU A 96 7.74 -1.11 -5.59
N TYR A 97 7.39 -0.64 -4.39
CA TYR A 97 6.73 0.66 -4.23
C TYR A 97 7.67 1.80 -4.61
N ILE A 98 8.95 1.71 -4.21
CA ILE A 98 9.99 2.67 -4.56
C ILE A 98 10.24 2.67 -6.08
N ALA A 99 10.33 1.50 -6.71
CA ALA A 99 10.52 1.39 -8.17
C ALA A 99 9.36 2.02 -8.95
N LEU A 100 8.11 1.83 -8.50
CA LEU A 100 6.96 2.51 -9.08
C LEU A 100 7.09 4.04 -8.89
N ALA A 101 7.43 4.49 -7.68
CA ALA A 101 7.58 5.91 -7.35
C ALA A 101 8.66 6.59 -8.21
N GLU A 102 9.83 5.94 -8.33
CA GLU A 102 10.94 6.37 -9.18
C GLU A 102 10.50 6.46 -10.66
N SER A 103 9.85 5.41 -11.19
CA SER A 103 9.43 5.37 -12.60
C SER A 103 8.44 6.47 -12.99
N ARG A 104 7.65 6.96 -12.03
CA ARG A 104 6.62 7.99 -12.23
C ARG A 104 7.04 9.37 -11.71
N LYS A 105 8.20 9.48 -11.06
CA LYS A 105 8.64 10.68 -10.32
C LYS A 105 7.60 11.15 -9.29
N TYR A 106 7.01 10.20 -8.57
CA TYR A 106 6.02 10.45 -7.53
C TYR A 106 6.65 10.27 -6.15
N GLU A 107 6.13 10.98 -5.16
CA GLU A 107 6.45 10.73 -3.75
C GLU A 107 5.81 9.42 -3.29
N LEU A 108 6.51 8.69 -2.41
CA LEU A 108 5.98 7.51 -1.73
C LEU A 108 5.38 7.90 -0.37
N ILE A 109 4.15 7.49 -0.14
CA ILE A 109 3.46 7.55 1.15
C ILE A 109 3.60 6.16 1.80
N THR A 110 4.32 6.11 2.92
CA THR A 110 4.56 4.90 3.72
C THR A 110 4.34 5.18 5.20
N CYS A 111 4.05 4.13 5.97
CA CYS A 111 3.94 4.18 7.43
C CYS A 111 4.89 3.22 8.14
N ASP A 112 5.82 2.63 7.41
CA ASP A 112 6.91 1.79 7.91
C ASP A 112 8.12 2.62 8.37
#